data_AF-A0A7L1SLV2-F1
#
_entry.id   AF-A0A7L1SLV2-F1
#
_cell.length_a   1.000
_cell.length_b   1.000
_cell.length_c   1.000
_cell.angle_alpha   90.00
_cell.angle_beta   90.00
_cell.angle_gamma   90.00
#
_symmetry.space_group_name_H-M   'P 1'
#
loop_
_entity.id
_entity.type
_entity.pdbx_description
1 polymer ?
#
loop_
_entity_poly.entity_id
_entity_poly.type
_entity_poly.pdbx_seq_one_letter_code
_entity_poly.pdbx_strand_id
1 'polypeptide(L)'
;YLASDHKSFIRFAKKSYLQEVFLTDELSYLTCWQATFLDPQLRLEYEGFPVPANSKIIITHCRTNRSLAVPRNFWTRSYFGKEYEVICHTYLDSHKAEEDKNYWVIVTGNPSDEGGTMIDRP
;
A
#
# COMPACT_ATOMS: atom_id res chain seq x y z
N TYR A 1 -6.85 -7.94 -9.78
CA TYR A 1 -6.01 -8.13 -8.57
C TYR A 1 -4.84 -7.15 -8.59
N LEU A 2 -4.49 -6.58 -7.43
CA LEU A 2 -3.30 -5.75 -7.25
C LEU A 2 -2.06 -6.64 -7.28
N ALA A 3 -1.06 -6.31 -8.08
CA ALA A 3 0.15 -7.12 -8.27
C ALA A 3 1.42 -6.27 -8.28
N SER A 4 2.55 -6.92 -7.97
CA SER A 4 3.89 -6.35 -8.14
C SER A 4 4.91 -7.47 -8.37
N ASP A 5 6.07 -7.17 -8.96
CA ASP A 5 7.19 -8.12 -9.07
C ASP A 5 8.51 -7.36 -9.00
N HIS A 6 9.62 -8.05 -8.79
CA HIS A 6 10.94 -7.43 -8.73
C HIS A 6 11.21 -6.55 -9.95
N LYS A 7 11.74 -5.35 -9.69
CA LYS A 7 12.16 -4.40 -10.73
C LYS A 7 13.13 -5.10 -11.69
N SER A 8 12.85 -4.99 -12.98
CA SER A 8 13.74 -5.46 -14.05
C SER A 8 14.03 -4.33 -15.05
N PHE A 9 14.86 -4.60 -16.05
CA PHE A 9 15.12 -3.64 -17.13
C PHE A 9 13.88 -3.34 -17.98
N ILE A 10 12.87 -4.21 -17.94
CA ILE A 10 11.66 -4.11 -18.77
C ILE A 10 10.46 -3.68 -17.91
N ARG A 11 10.48 -3.98 -16.61
CA ARG A 11 9.36 -3.79 -15.68
C ARG A 11 9.76 -2.88 -14.52
N PHE A 12 9.27 -1.64 -14.55
CA PHE A 12 9.53 -0.61 -13.55
C PHE A 12 8.50 0.54 -13.66
N ALA A 13 8.32 1.27 -12.57
CA ALA A 13 7.39 2.38 -12.48
C ALA A 13 7.85 3.55 -13.36
N LYS A 14 6.95 4.11 -14.18
CA LYS A 14 7.30 5.01 -15.29
C LYS A 14 7.94 6.33 -14.86
N LYS A 15 7.68 6.83 -13.65
CA LYS A 15 8.18 8.11 -13.15
C LYS A 15 9.33 7.95 -12.17
N SER A 16 9.14 7.15 -11.14
CA SER A 16 10.17 6.92 -10.12
C SER A 16 11.24 5.92 -10.52
N TYR A 17 11.00 5.11 -11.56
CA TYR A 17 11.83 3.98 -11.94
C TYR A 17 11.99 2.95 -10.81
N LEU A 18 11.06 2.90 -9.85
CA LEU A 18 11.06 1.90 -8.77
C LEU A 18 10.26 0.66 -9.18
N GLN A 19 10.09 -0.29 -8.25
CA GLN A 19 9.30 -1.49 -8.48
C GLN A 19 7.85 -1.09 -8.77
N GLU A 20 7.32 -1.49 -9.93
CA GLU A 20 5.97 -1.14 -10.34
C GLU A 20 4.90 -1.91 -9.56
N VAL A 21 3.74 -1.29 -9.46
CA VAL A 21 2.50 -1.91 -9.00
C VAL A 21 1.50 -1.81 -10.14
N PHE A 22 0.83 -2.90 -10.45
CA PHE A 22 -0.07 -3.01 -11.60
C PHE A 22 -1.30 -3.85 -11.26
N LEU A 23 -2.29 -3.83 -12.14
CA LEU A 23 -3.49 -4.66 -12.04
C LEU A 23 -3.40 -5.80 -13.05
N THR A 24 -3.80 -6.99 -12.62
CA THR A 24 -3.91 -8.20 -13.45
C THR A 24 -5.19 -8.95 -13.10
N ASP A 25 -5.79 -9.67 -14.04
CA ASP A 25 -6.93 -10.56 -13.85
C ASP A 25 -6.51 -11.98 -13.41
N GLU A 26 -5.22 -12.29 -13.45
CA GLU A 26 -4.67 -13.58 -13.02
C GLU A 26 -4.37 -13.61 -11.51
N LEU A 27 -4.92 -14.58 -10.80
CA LEU A 27 -4.57 -14.84 -9.41
C LEU A 27 -3.24 -15.61 -9.35
N SER A 28 -2.25 -15.02 -8.68
CA SER A 28 -0.92 -15.64 -8.51
C SER A 28 -0.23 -15.15 -7.24
N TYR A 29 0.94 -15.70 -6.93
CA TYR A 29 1.72 -15.21 -5.79
C TYR A 29 2.19 -13.74 -5.96
N LEU A 30 2.18 -13.20 -7.20
CA LEU A 30 2.41 -11.77 -7.46
C LEU A 30 1.28 -10.87 -6.94
N THR A 31 0.11 -11.46 -6.66
CA THR A 31 -1.07 -10.75 -6.17
C THR A 31 -1.27 -10.89 -4.67
N CYS A 32 -0.34 -11.57 -3.98
CA CYS A 32 -0.42 -11.79 -2.54
C CYS A 32 0.17 -10.59 -1.79
N TRP A 33 -0.66 -9.99 -0.93
CA TRP A 33 -0.29 -8.88 -0.05
C TRP A 33 -0.68 -9.22 1.38
N GLN A 34 0.11 -8.73 2.33
CA GLN A 34 -0.10 -8.89 3.75
C GLN A 34 -0.31 -7.52 4.39
N ALA A 35 -1.36 -7.39 5.20
CA ALA A 35 -1.50 -6.27 6.11
C ALA A 35 -0.60 -6.49 7.32
N THR A 36 0.27 -5.54 7.60
CA THR A 36 1.27 -5.60 8.67
C THR A 36 1.02 -4.47 9.65
N PHE A 37 1.18 -4.75 10.95
CA PHE A 37 1.05 -3.75 12.00
C PHE A 37 2.06 -2.62 11.80
N LEU A 38 1.63 -1.39 12.11
CA LEU A 38 2.39 -0.18 11.86
C LEU A 38 3.74 -0.20 12.58
N ASP A 39 3.72 -0.41 13.89
CA ASP A 39 4.92 -0.46 14.73
C ASP A 39 5.68 -1.77 14.50
N PRO A 40 6.93 -1.73 13.98
CA PRO A 40 7.74 -2.92 13.77
C PRO A 40 7.96 -3.74 15.04
N GLN A 41 8.02 -3.11 16.22
CA GLN A 41 8.31 -3.79 17.48
C GLN A 41 7.12 -4.58 18.02
N LEU A 42 5.90 -4.28 17.55
CA LEU A 42 4.66 -4.92 18.01
C LEU A 42 4.12 -5.95 17.01
N ARG A 43 4.83 -6.21 15.91
CA ARG A 43 4.32 -7.09 14.83
C ARG A 43 4.12 -8.53 15.28
N LEU A 44 4.97 -9.02 16.18
CA LEU A 44 4.89 -10.40 16.69
C LEU A 44 3.70 -10.56 17.63
N GLU A 45 3.49 -9.57 18.50
CA GLU A 45 2.41 -9.53 19.48
C GLU A 45 1.04 -9.43 18.81
N TYR A 46 0.96 -8.74 17.67
CA TYR A 46 -0.26 -8.57 16.89
C TYR A 46 -0.39 -9.57 15.74
N GLU A 47 0.49 -10.58 15.66
CA GLU A 47 0.39 -11.61 14.64
C GLU A 47 -0.89 -12.45 14.83
N GLY A 48 -1.65 -12.65 13.75
CA GLY A 48 -2.91 -13.40 13.77
C GLY A 48 -4.12 -12.64 14.33
N PHE A 49 -3.93 -11.42 14.85
CA PHE A 49 -5.04 -10.56 15.26
C PHE A 49 -5.75 -9.96 14.03
N PRO A 50 -7.07 -9.68 14.14
CA PRO A 50 -7.80 -9.02 13.06
C PRO A 50 -7.25 -7.62 12.79
N VAL A 51 -7.22 -7.22 11.51
CA VAL A 51 -6.76 -5.88 11.12
C VAL A 51 -7.81 -4.83 11.50
N PRO A 52 -7.49 -3.85 12.37
CA PRO A 52 -8.44 -2.83 12.76
C PRO A 52 -8.77 -1.89 11.59
N ALA A 53 -10.05 -1.64 11.37
CA ALA A 53 -10.52 -0.62 10.43
C ALA A 53 -10.13 0.79 10.90
N ASN A 54 -9.97 1.71 9.96
CA ASN A 54 -9.66 3.13 10.20
C ASN A 54 -8.34 3.38 10.95
N SER A 55 -7.49 2.36 11.05
CA SER A 55 -6.16 2.44 11.64
C SER A 55 -5.08 2.38 10.57
N LYS A 56 -3.95 3.04 10.86
CA LYS A 56 -2.76 2.99 10.00
C LYS A 56 -2.14 1.60 10.02
N ILE A 57 -1.83 1.09 8.83
CA ILE A 57 -1.15 -0.19 8.61
C ILE A 57 -0.10 -0.04 7.52
N ILE A 58 0.75 -1.05 7.39
CA ILE A 58 1.61 -1.26 6.23
C ILE A 58 1.00 -2.37 5.38
N ILE A 59 1.06 -2.22 4.06
CA ILE A 59 0.66 -3.27 3.12
C ILE A 59 1.93 -3.80 2.44
N THR A 60 2.29 -5.04 2.72
CA THR A 60 3.56 -5.64 2.27
C THR A 60 3.30 -6.70 1.20
N HIS A 61 4.03 -6.61 0.09
CA HIS A 61 3.95 -7.61 -0.97
C HIS A 61 4.67 -8.90 -0.55
N CYS A 62 3.95 -10.02 -0.53
CA CYS A 62 4.46 -11.27 0.03
C CYS A 62 5.68 -11.81 -0.71
N ARG A 63 5.76 -11.63 -2.04
CA ARG A 63 6.88 -12.15 -2.84
C ARG A 63 8.16 -11.35 -2.67
N THR A 64 8.08 -10.02 -2.70
CA THR A 64 9.27 -9.16 -2.71
C THR A 64 9.62 -8.59 -1.34
N ASN A 65 8.76 -8.80 -0.33
CA ASN A 65 8.88 -8.22 1.01
C ASN A 65 9.13 -6.70 0.96
N ARG A 66 8.40 -6.03 0.07
CA ARG A 66 8.42 -4.57 -0.12
C ARG A 66 7.03 -4.02 0.16
N SER A 67 6.98 -2.81 0.70
CA SER A 67 5.73 -2.19 1.12
C SER A 67 5.14 -1.33 0.02
N LEU A 68 3.81 -1.32 -0.08
CA LEU A 68 3.07 -0.43 -0.96
C LEU A 68 3.33 1.02 -0.53
N ALA A 69 3.58 1.91 -1.50
CA ALA A 69 3.97 3.28 -1.20
C ALA A 69 3.42 4.30 -2.20
N VAL A 70 3.23 5.53 -1.71
CA VAL A 70 2.96 6.71 -2.53
C VAL A 70 3.98 7.80 -2.17
N PRO A 71 5.03 8.03 -2.99
CA PRO A 71 6.11 8.96 -2.67
C PRO A 71 5.73 10.45 -2.82
N ARG A 72 4.52 10.77 -3.34
CA ARG A 72 3.90 12.11 -3.45
C ARG A 72 4.68 13.19 -4.23
N ASN A 73 5.88 12.91 -4.68
CA ASN A 73 6.68 13.75 -5.58
C ASN A 73 6.53 13.33 -7.05
N PHE A 74 6.19 12.07 -7.32
CA PHE A 74 5.94 11.55 -8.66
C PHE A 74 4.45 11.54 -8.98
N TRP A 75 4.04 12.41 -9.90
CA TRP A 75 2.65 12.48 -10.36
C TRP A 75 2.53 12.29 -11.87
N THR A 76 1.35 11.88 -12.31
CA THR A 76 0.96 11.75 -13.71
C THR A 76 -0.40 12.42 -13.94
N ARG A 77 -0.67 12.82 -15.18
CA ARG A 77 -2.01 13.25 -15.60
C ARG A 77 -2.71 12.05 -16.23
N SER A 78 -3.91 11.75 -15.77
CA SER A 78 -4.83 10.81 -16.38
C SER A 78 -6.14 11.51 -16.74
N TYR A 79 -7.09 10.75 -17.28
CA TYR A 79 -8.45 11.24 -17.54
C TYR A 79 -9.17 11.69 -16.27
N PHE A 80 -8.76 11.20 -15.09
CA PHE A 80 -9.35 11.56 -13.80
C PHE A 80 -8.63 12.72 -13.10
N GLY A 81 -7.63 13.32 -13.75
CA GLY A 81 -6.90 14.48 -13.24
C GLY A 81 -5.46 14.17 -12.85
N LYS A 82 -4.97 14.84 -11.81
CA LYS A 82 -3.58 14.69 -11.33
C LYS A 82 -3.53 13.58 -10.28
N GLU A 83 -2.83 12.51 -10.60
CA GLU A 83 -2.71 11.33 -9.74
C GLU A 83 -1.26 11.09 -9.37
N TYR A 84 -1.03 10.47 -8.21
CA TYR A 84 0.31 10.09 -7.77
C TYR A 84 0.64 8.67 -8.22
N GLU A 85 1.92 8.43 -8.51
CA GLU A 85 2.40 7.08 -8.82
C GLU A 85 2.33 6.20 -7.56
N VAL A 86 1.80 4.99 -7.71
CA VAL A 86 1.80 3.95 -6.68
C VAL A 86 2.89 2.94 -7.01
N ILE A 87 3.71 2.59 -6.03
CA ILE A 87 4.89 1.73 -6.20
C ILE A 87 5.04 0.74 -5.05
N CYS A 88 5.93 -0.24 -5.22
CA CYS A 88 6.30 -1.19 -4.19
C CYS A 88 7.71 -0.87 -3.66
N HIS A 89 7.80 -0.03 -2.63
CA HIS A 89 9.08 0.40 -2.05
C HIS A 89 8.93 0.70 -0.57
N THR A 90 9.80 0.13 0.26
CA THR A 90 9.84 0.41 1.70
C THR A 90 10.78 1.58 1.95
N TYR A 91 10.20 2.75 2.27
CA TYR A 91 10.92 3.91 2.76
C TYR A 91 11.12 3.75 4.27
N LEU A 92 12.37 3.91 4.74
CA LEU A 92 12.73 3.73 6.13
C LEU A 92 13.35 5.01 6.69
N ASP A 93 12.98 5.36 7.91
CA ASP A 93 13.59 6.46 8.64
C ASP A 93 14.95 6.07 9.26
N SER A 94 15.56 6.98 10.02
CA SER A 94 16.83 6.73 10.72
C SER A 94 16.77 5.58 11.74
N HIS A 95 15.58 5.21 12.21
CA HIS A 95 15.35 4.13 13.17
C HIS A 95 14.92 2.83 12.50
N LYS A 96 14.95 2.76 11.15
CA LYS A 96 14.49 1.62 10.35
C LYS A 96 12.99 1.32 10.48
N ALA A 97 12.18 2.31 10.84
CA ALA A 97 10.73 2.23 10.78
C ALA A 97 10.22 2.76 9.43
N GLU A 98 9.12 2.21 8.93
CA GLU A 98 8.52 2.69 7.69
C GLU A 98 8.06 4.14 7.78
N GLU A 99 8.27 4.92 6.71
CA GLU A 99 7.84 6.33 6.62
C GLU A 99 6.35 6.48 6.26
N ASP A 100 5.82 7.69 6.38
CA ASP A 100 4.44 8.05 6.07
C ASP A 100 3.99 7.71 4.64
N LYS A 101 4.93 7.68 3.69
CA LYS A 101 4.71 7.22 2.30
C LYS A 101 4.21 5.78 2.21
N ASN A 102 4.48 4.96 3.22
CA ASN A 102 4.08 3.56 3.31
C ASN A 102 2.83 3.33 4.16
N TYR A 103 2.25 4.38 4.76
CA TYR A 103 1.11 4.23 5.65
C TYR A 103 -0.19 4.19 4.85
N TRP A 104 -0.99 3.16 5.10
CA TRP A 104 -2.30 2.98 4.51
C TRP A 104 -3.36 2.90 5.61
N VAL A 105 -4.58 3.29 5.28
CA VAL A 105 -5.75 3.12 6.16
C VAL A 105 -6.81 2.37 5.38
N ILE A 106 -7.30 1.26 5.94
CA ILE A 106 -8.46 0.56 5.38
C ILE A 106 -9.71 1.20 5.97
N VAL A 107 -10.47 1.87 5.11
CA VAL A 107 -11.67 2.61 5.50
C VAL A 107 -12.89 1.75 5.21
N THR A 108 -13.74 1.56 6.22
CA THR A 108 -15.00 0.84 6.07
C THR A 108 -16.13 1.80 5.70
N GLY A 109 -17.12 1.29 4.94
CA GLY A 109 -18.35 2.02 4.64
C GLY A 109 -19.15 2.31 5.91
N ASN A 110 -19.84 3.45 5.93
CA ASN A 110 -20.75 3.80 7.01
C ASN A 110 -22.04 2.98 6.87
N PRO A 111 -22.40 2.11 7.83
CA PRO A 111 -23.62 1.32 7.72
C PRO A 111 -24.90 2.17 7.81
N SER A 112 -24.80 3.42 8.26
CA SER A 112 -25.93 4.34 8.40
C SER A 112 -26.16 5.24 7.18
N ASP A 113 -25.25 5.23 6.20
CA ASP A 113 -25.29 6.12 5.03
C ASP A 113 -24.78 5.37 3.80
N GLU A 114 -25.67 5.06 2.85
CA GLU A 114 -25.33 4.35 1.62
C GLU A 114 -24.49 5.25 0.71
N GLY A 115 -23.16 5.13 0.87
CA GLY A 115 -22.17 5.88 0.09
C GLY A 115 -21.18 6.66 0.95
N GLY A 116 -21.48 6.86 2.24
CA GLY A 116 -20.58 7.47 3.21
C GLY A 116 -19.51 6.49 3.71
N THR A 117 -18.38 7.02 4.13
CA THR A 117 -17.31 6.24 4.80
C THR A 117 -17.30 6.53 6.29
N MET A 118 -16.67 5.67 7.07
CA MET A 118 -16.47 5.92 8.50
C MET A 118 -15.58 7.14 8.80
N ILE A 119 -14.87 7.70 7.80
CA ILE A 119 -14.13 8.97 7.92
C ILE A 119 -15.07 10.18 7.90
N ASP A 120 -16.22 10.08 7.23
CA ASP A 120 -17.17 11.18 7.08
C ASP A 120 -18.03 11.41 8.34
N ARG A 121 -17.86 10.57 9.36
CA ARG A 121 -18.52 10.74 10.65
C ARG A 121 -17.86 11.89 11.43
N PRO A 122 -18.67 12.79 12.04
CA PRO A 122 -18.17 13.95 12.79
C PRO A 122 -17.38 13.56 14.05
#